data_AF-A0A497U7X6-F1
#
_entry.id   AF-A0A497U7X6-F1
#
_cell.length_a   1.000
_cell.length_b   1.000
_cell.length_c   1.000
_cell.angle_alpha   90.00
_cell.angle_beta   90.00
_cell.angle_gamma   90.00
#
_symmetry.space_group_name_H-M   'P 1'
#
loop_
_entity.id
_entity.type
_entity.pdbx_description
1 polymer ?
#
loop_
_entity_poly.entity_id
_entity_poly.type
_entity_poly.pdbx_seq_one_letter_code
_entity_poly.pdbx_strand_id
1 'polypeptide(L)'
;MEKQKLPNALAVLILGILSILTCCCYGIIGLILAVVALILAAKDKKLYVENPELYSNYSNLTTGKILAIIGIVLNVLMILLYVWLYAKLGLEGMQDQQQVEALMRDVMGG
;
A
#
# COMPACT_ATOMS: atom_id res chain seq x y z
N MET A 1 19.62 28.80 -12.75
CA MET A 1 18.23 28.76 -12.24
C MET A 1 18.19 27.83 -11.05
N GLU A 2 17.56 28.22 -9.94
CA GLU A 2 17.32 27.29 -8.82
C GLU A 2 16.28 26.25 -9.23
N LYS A 3 16.58 24.96 -8.99
CA LYS A 3 15.63 23.88 -9.27
C LYS A 3 14.53 23.87 -8.22
N GLN A 4 13.29 24.12 -8.63
CA GLN A 4 12.12 24.01 -7.76
C GLN A 4 11.86 22.56 -7.36
N LYS A 5 11.36 22.33 -6.14
CA LYS A 5 10.94 21.00 -5.71
C LYS A 5 9.58 20.68 -6.34
N LEU A 6 9.38 19.43 -6.77
CA LEU A 6 8.07 18.96 -7.21
C LEU A 6 7.05 19.12 -6.08
N PRO A 7 5.90 19.76 -6.33
CA PRO A 7 4.93 20.09 -5.29
C PRO A 7 4.28 18.86 -4.65
N ASN A 8 4.08 17.77 -5.40
CA ASN A 8 3.44 16.56 -4.89
C ASN A 8 4.45 15.46 -4.49
N ALA A 9 5.76 15.64 -4.70
CA ALA A 9 6.75 14.61 -4.38
C ALA A 9 6.79 14.24 -2.89
N LEU A 10 6.67 15.22 -1.98
CA LEU A 10 6.56 14.94 -0.55
C LEU A 10 5.19 14.38 -0.15
N ALA A 11 4.12 14.87 -0.78
CA ALA A 11 2.77 14.37 -0.52
C ALA A 11 2.67 12.88 -0.90
N VAL A 12 3.17 12.49 -2.07
CA VAL A 12 3.19 11.10 -2.53
C VAL A 12 4.03 10.22 -1.60
N LEU A 13 5.17 10.71 -1.11
CA LEU A 13 6.01 9.98 -0.15
C LEU A 13 5.25 9.71 1.16
N ILE A 14 4.65 10.74 1.75
CA ILE A 14 3.90 10.64 3.01
C ILE A 14 2.66 9.75 2.82
N LEU A 15 1.91 9.92 1.72
CA LEU A 15 0.76 9.10 1.40
C LEU A 15 1.14 7.62 1.19
N GLY A 16 2.30 7.34 0.59
CA GLY A 16 2.82 5.98 0.43
C GLY A 16 3.14 5.31 1.78
N ILE A 17 3.78 6.02 2.71
CA ILE A 17 4.06 5.51 4.06
C ILE A 17 2.76 5.30 4.84
N LEU A 18 1.84 6.28 4.78
CA LEU A 18 0.55 6.21 5.46
C LEU A 18 -0.32 5.06 4.94
N SER A 19 -0.24 4.72 3.66
CA SER A 19 -0.97 3.57 3.10
C SER A 19 -0.57 2.25 3.78
N ILE A 20 0.72 2.05 4.07
CA ILE A 20 1.20 0.85 4.76
C ILE A 20 0.68 0.81 6.20
N LEU A 21 0.77 1.93 6.92
CA LEU A 21 0.29 2.01 8.31
C LEU A 21 -1.24 1.86 8.42
N THR A 22 -1.97 2.41 7.46
CA THR A 22 -3.45 2.32 7.43
C THR A 22 -3.96 0.99 6.89
N CYS A 23 -3.11 0.17 6.26
CA CYS A 23 -3.49 -1.14 5.73
C CYS A 23 -3.95 -2.12 6.83
N CYS A 24 -3.32 -2.11 8.01
CA CYS A 24 -3.66 -3.05 9.09
C CYS A 24 -4.93 -2.66 9.86
N CYS A 25 -5.24 -1.37 9.99
CA CYS A 25 -6.34 -0.90 10.84
C CYS A 25 -7.56 -0.39 10.05
N TYR A 26 -7.36 0.06 8.81
CA TYR A 26 -8.38 0.67 7.95
C TYR A 26 -8.16 0.26 6.49
N GLY A 27 -8.04 -1.04 6.22
CA GLY A 27 -7.60 -1.61 4.95
C GLY A 27 -8.22 -1.01 3.68
N ILE A 28 -9.50 -0.62 3.72
CA ILE A 28 -10.18 0.05 2.59
C ILE A 28 -9.67 1.47 2.37
N ILE A 29 -9.49 2.25 3.45
CA ILE A 29 -8.95 3.62 3.41
C ILE A 29 -7.51 3.61 2.93
N GLY A 30 -6.72 2.62 3.37
CA GLY A 30 -5.32 2.46 2.94
C GLY A 30 -5.19 2.22 1.43
N LEU A 31 -6.17 1.52 0.83
CA LEU A 31 -6.21 1.28 -0.62
C LEU A 31 -6.59 2.54 -1.40
N ILE A 32 -7.55 3.33 -0.92
CA ILE A 32 -7.92 4.62 -1.53
C ILE A 32 -6.71 5.59 -1.50
N LEU A 33 -6.02 5.69 -0.35
CA LEU A 33 -4.83 6.53 -0.22
C LEU A 33 -3.72 6.13 -1.18
N ALA A 34 -3.49 4.82 -1.37
CA ALA A 34 -2.50 4.32 -2.33
C ALA A 34 -2.83 4.70 -3.78
N VAL A 35 -4.12 4.60 -4.16
CA VAL A 35 -4.59 4.97 -5.50
C VAL A 35 -4.43 6.48 -5.72
N VAL A 36 -4.80 7.31 -4.75
CA VAL A 36 -4.63 8.77 -4.83
C VAL A 36 -3.15 9.15 -4.95
N ALA A 37 -2.26 8.49 -4.19
CA ALA A 37 -0.81 8.68 -4.27
C ALA A 37 -0.28 8.35 -5.67
N LEU A 38 -0.74 7.26 -6.29
CA LEU A 38 -0.37 6.88 -7.65
C LEU A 38 -0.82 7.92 -8.69
N ILE A 39 -2.03 8.47 -8.57
CA ILE A 39 -2.55 9.50 -9.48
C ILE A 39 -1.73 10.79 -9.37
N LEU A 40 -1.44 11.26 -8.15
CA LEU A 40 -0.56 12.42 -7.91
C LEU A 40 0.84 12.18 -8.49
N ALA A 41 1.40 10.99 -8.27
CA ALA A 41 2.70 10.63 -8.81
C ALA A 41 2.73 10.65 -10.34
N ALA A 42 1.65 10.20 -11.00
CA ALA A 42 1.53 10.24 -12.46
C ALA A 42 1.46 11.69 -12.98
N LYS A 43 0.74 12.58 -12.28
CA LYS A 43 0.66 14.01 -12.63
C LYS A 43 2.02 14.70 -12.53
N ASP A 44 2.71 14.54 -11.40
CA ASP A 44 4.03 15.16 -11.19
C ASP A 44 5.10 14.56 -12.10
N LYS A 45 5.00 13.26 -12.43
CA LYS A 45 5.88 12.65 -13.44
C LYS A 45 5.71 13.33 -14.80
N LYS A 46 4.48 13.64 -15.21
CA LYS A 46 4.23 14.35 -16.46
C LYS A 46 4.84 15.77 -16.44
N LEU A 47 4.66 16.48 -15.33
CA LEU A 47 5.24 17.82 -15.11
C LEU A 47 6.77 17.80 -15.17
N TYR A 48 7.39 16.78 -14.57
CA TYR A 48 8.84 16.56 -14.63
C TYR A 48 9.34 16.28 -16.04
N VAL A 49 8.58 15.52 -16.85
CA VAL A 49 8.95 15.23 -18.25
C VAL A 49 8.80 16.47 -19.13
N GLU A 50 7.82 17.33 -18.88
CA GLU A 50 7.65 18.59 -19.61
C GLU A 50 8.78 19.59 -19.30
N ASN A 51 9.30 19.64 -18.07
CA ASN A 51 10.37 20.56 -17.69
C ASN A 51 11.39 19.94 -16.70
N PRO A 52 12.25 19.00 -17.15
CA PRO A 52 13.15 18.26 -16.27
C PRO A 52 14.25 19.13 -15.64
N GLU A 53 14.60 20.24 -16.28
CA GLU A 53 15.62 21.18 -15.80
C GLU A 53 15.13 22.06 -14.65
N LEU A 54 13.81 22.26 -14.56
CA LEU A 54 13.18 23.13 -13.56
C LEU A 54 12.99 22.42 -12.22
N TYR A 55 12.90 21.09 -12.22
CA TYR A 55 12.47 20.32 -11.06
C TYR A 55 13.58 19.47 -10.40
N SER A 56 13.62 19.47 -9.07
CA SER A 56 14.44 18.61 -8.22
C SER A 56 13.56 17.68 -7.35
N ASN A 57 14.16 16.68 -6.71
CA ASN A 57 13.49 15.70 -5.84
C ASN A 57 12.57 14.68 -6.54
N TYR A 58 12.82 14.40 -7.82
CA TYR A 58 12.15 13.29 -8.54
C TYR A 58 12.34 11.93 -7.83
N SER A 59 13.48 11.73 -7.16
CA SER A 59 13.74 10.53 -6.34
C SER A 59 12.61 10.25 -5.33
N ASN A 60 12.18 11.28 -4.59
CA ASN A 60 11.11 11.15 -3.58
C ASN A 60 9.77 10.75 -4.22
N LEU A 61 9.48 11.29 -5.41
CA LEU A 61 8.30 10.91 -6.19
C LEU A 61 8.33 9.43 -6.55
N THR A 62 9.45 8.94 -7.09
CA THR A 62 9.62 7.52 -7.44
C THR A 62 9.53 6.63 -6.21
N THR A 63 10.18 7.00 -5.09
CA THR A 63 10.12 6.26 -3.83
C THR A 63 8.69 6.15 -3.32
N GLY A 64 7.97 7.27 -3.24
CA GLY A 64 6.57 7.26 -2.80
C GLY A 64 5.67 6.43 -3.74
N LYS A 65 5.95 6.43 -5.05
CA LYS A 65 5.24 5.61 -6.02
C LYS A 65 5.48 4.11 -5.81
N ILE A 66 6.72 3.71 -5.52
CA ILE A 66 7.08 2.32 -5.19
C ILE A 66 6.38 1.91 -3.88
N LEU A 67 6.43 2.75 -2.84
CA LEU A 67 5.73 2.49 -1.58
C LEU A 67 4.22 2.30 -1.76
N ALA A 68 3.57 3.12 -2.59
CA ALA A 68 2.15 2.97 -2.89
C ALA A 68 1.84 1.63 -3.59
N ILE A 69 2.69 1.17 -4.51
CA ILE A 69 2.54 -0.14 -5.17
C ILE A 69 2.70 -1.26 -4.14
N ILE A 70 3.71 -1.19 -3.28
CA ILE A 70 3.93 -2.18 -2.21
C ILE A 70 2.71 -2.23 -1.28
N GLY A 71 2.15 -1.08 -0.90
CA GLY A 71 0.93 -1.00 -0.09
C GLY A 71 -0.26 -1.71 -0.73
N ILE A 72 -0.48 -1.52 -2.03
CA ILE A 72 -1.55 -2.22 -2.78
C ILE A 72 -1.30 -3.74 -2.79
N VAL A 73 -0.07 -4.17 -3.07
CA VAL A 73 0.29 -5.60 -3.10
C VAL A 73 0.06 -6.25 -1.74
N LEU A 74 0.49 -5.61 -0.65
CA LEU A 74 0.26 -6.09 0.71
C LEU A 74 -1.23 -6.18 1.05
N ASN A 75 -2.03 -5.20 0.62
CA ASN A 75 -3.47 -5.21 0.83
C ASN A 75 -4.15 -6.38 0.09
N VAL A 76 -3.76 -6.63 -1.17
CA VAL A 76 -4.27 -7.75 -1.96
C VAL A 76 -3.88 -9.10 -1.33
N LEU A 77 -2.63 -9.24 -0.86
CA LEU A 77 -2.18 -10.43 -0.13
C LEU A 77 -2.97 -10.66 1.16
N MET A 78 -3.25 -9.60 1.92
CA MET A 78 -4.09 -9.65 3.12
C MET A 78 -5.51 -10.13 2.79
N ILE A 79 -6.14 -9.59 1.74
CA ILE A 79 -7.46 -10.03 1.31
C ILE A 79 -7.44 -11.52 0.91
N LEU A 80 -6.42 -11.97 0.17
CA LEU A 80 -6.26 -13.38 -0.19
C LEU A 80 -6.11 -14.28 1.05
N LEU A 81 -5.32 -13.84 2.04
CA LEU A 81 -5.21 -14.55 3.32
C LEU A 81 -6.55 -14.64 4.03
N TYR A 82 -7.31 -13.55 4.12
CA TYR A 82 -8.65 -13.58 4.70
C TYR A 82 -9.58 -14.53 3.95
N VAL A 83 -9.60 -14.50 2.62
CA VAL A 83 -10.42 -15.42 1.81
C VAL A 83 -10.01 -16.88 2.04
N TRP A 84 -8.71 -17.17 2.11
CA TRP A 84 -8.21 -18.51 2.39
C TRP A 84 -8.61 -18.98 3.80
N LEU A 85 -8.50 -18.09 4.79
CA LEU A 85 -8.88 -18.36 6.18
C LEU A 85 -10.38 -18.61 6.30
N TYR A 86 -11.20 -17.78 5.66
CA TYR A 86 -12.66 -17.98 5.55
C TYR A 86 -13.02 -19.30 4.85
N ALA A 87 -12.30 -19.68 3.79
CA ALA A 87 -12.55 -20.93 3.08
C ALA A 87 -12.15 -22.19 3.89
N LYS A 88 -11.15 -22.07 4.78
CA LYS A 88 -10.65 -23.18 5.61
C LYS A 88 -11.42 -23.35 6.92
N LEU A 89 -11.70 -22.26 7.63
CA LEU A 89 -12.37 -22.27 8.93
C LEU A 89 -13.89 -22.09 8.83
N GLY A 90 -14.39 -21.55 7.72
CA GLY A 90 -15.77 -21.07 7.66
C GLY A 90 -15.98 -19.84 8.56
N LEU A 91 -17.15 -19.22 8.45
CA LEU A 91 -17.50 -18.05 9.27
C LEU A 91 -17.54 -18.40 10.78
N GLU A 92 -17.90 -19.64 11.08
CA GLU A 92 -18.08 -20.18 12.43
C GLU A 92 -16.74 -20.55 13.08
N GLY A 93 -15.81 -21.15 12.33
CA GLY A 93 -14.49 -21.53 12.86
C GLY A 93 -13.60 -20.35 13.21
N MET A 94 -13.85 -19.14 12.67
CA MET A 94 -13.11 -17.94 13.09
C MET A 94 -13.51 -17.42 14.48
N GLN A 95 -14.73 -17.70 14.94
CA GLN A 95 -15.16 -17.35 16.31
C GLN A 95 -14.76 -18.43 17.32
N ASP A 96 -14.62 -19.66 16.85
CA ASP A 96 -14.25 -20.79 17.68
C ASP A 96 -12.72 -20.86 17.85
N GLN A 97 -12.24 -20.29 18.95
CA GLN A 97 -10.81 -20.15 19.23
C GLN A 97 -10.03 -21.48 19.15
N GLN A 98 -10.70 -22.60 19.43
CA GLN A 98 -10.09 -23.93 19.37
C GLN A 98 -9.81 -24.38 17.93
N GLN A 99 -10.67 -24.03 16.97
CA GLN A 99 -10.48 -24.39 15.56
C GLN A 99 -9.38 -23.57 14.91
N VAL A 100 -9.27 -22.29 15.28
CA VAL A 100 -8.17 -21.41 14.81
C VAL A 100 -6.82 -21.93 15.30
N GLU A 101 -6.72 -22.36 16.56
CA GLU A 101 -5.50 -22.97 17.10
C GLU A 101 -5.15 -24.30 16.40
N ALA A 102 -6.15 -25.13 16.10
CA ALA A 102 -5.93 -26.40 15.40
C ALA A 102 -5.41 -26.19 13.97
N LEU A 103 -6.00 -25.26 13.21
CA LEU A 103 -5.53 -24.93 11.86
C LEU A 103 -4.13 -24.30 11.91
N MET A 104 -3.86 -23.41 12.87
CA MET A 104 -2.51 -22.83 13.02
C MET A 104 -1.46 -23.88 13.33
N ARG A 105 -1.79 -24.91 14.13
CA ARG A 105 -0.91 -26.06 14.37
C ARG A 105 -0.66 -26.88 13.11
N ASP A 106 -1.66 -27.09 12.28
CA ASP A 106 -1.52 -27.83 11.02
C ASP A 106 -0.66 -27.06 10.00
N VAL A 107 -0.83 -25.74 9.92
CA VAL A 107 -0.05 -24.85 9.03
C VAL A 107 1.40 -24.67 9.50
N MET A 108 1.66 -24.61 10.81
CA MET A 108 3.02 -24.47 11.36
C MET A 108 3.72 -25.79 11.66
N GLY A 109 2.99 -26.90 11.68
CA GLY A 109 3.47 -28.24 11.98
C GLY A 109 3.73 -29.13 10.76
N GLY A 110 3.49 -28.61 9.55
CA GLY A 110 3.81 -29.26 8.27
C GLY A 110 5.19 -28.95 7.76
#